data_AF-X7EM36-F1
#
_entry.id   AF-X7EM36-F1
#
_cell.length_a   1.000
_cell.length_b   1.000
_cell.length_c   1.000
_cell.angle_alpha   90.00
_cell.angle_beta   90.00
_cell.angle_gamma   90.00
#
_symmetry.space_group_name_H-M   'P 1'
#
loop_
_entity.id
_entity.type
_entity.pdbx_description
1 polymer ?
#
loop_
_entity_poly.entity_id
_entity_poly.type
_entity_poly.pdbx_seq_one_letter_code
_entity_poly.pdbx_strand_id
1 'polypeptide(L)'
;MASEYALGLLDPDERRAVAAALETDPEMRAELSLWESRLPALLGGLDEVAPPPALKASLEARLFGEEPRSLWDDLLAPENRGLVLAALAAKAGLLAVLLHLLL
;
A
#
# COMPACT_ATOMS: atom_id res chain seq x y z
N MET A 1 -3.77 15.92 26.36
CA MET A 1 -3.21 16.41 25.08
C MET A 1 -2.87 15.28 24.12
N ALA A 2 -2.26 14.16 24.55
CA ALA A 2 -1.97 13.04 23.65
C ALA A 2 -3.22 12.43 23.00
N SER A 3 -4.34 12.33 23.73
CA SER A 3 -5.65 11.90 23.21
C SER A 3 -6.17 12.77 22.07
N GLU A 4 -6.17 14.09 22.28
CA GLU A 4 -6.62 15.09 21.30
C GLU A 4 -5.69 15.14 20.09
N TYR A 5 -4.38 14.97 20.32
CA TYR A 5 -3.39 14.83 19.24
C TYR A 5 -3.65 13.56 18.42
N ALA A 6 -3.90 12.42 19.06
CA ALA A 6 -4.20 11.14 18.40
C ALA A 6 -5.48 11.22 17.55
N LEU A 7 -6.49 11.95 18.02
CA LEU A 7 -7.75 12.18 17.30
C LEU A 7 -7.67 13.33 16.28
N GLY A 8 -6.56 14.06 16.22
CA GLY A 8 -6.38 15.20 15.31
C GLY A 8 -7.27 16.41 15.63
N LEU A 9 -7.63 16.60 16.90
CA LEU A 9 -8.53 17.67 17.36
C LEU A 9 -7.83 18.98 17.69
N LEU A 10 -6.50 18.95 17.80
CA LEU A 10 -5.68 20.11 18.16
C LEU A 10 -5.56 21.10 17.01
N ASP A 11 -5.47 22.38 17.35
CA ASP A 11 -5.14 23.42 16.38
C ASP A 11 -3.68 23.31 15.88
N PRO A 12 -3.28 24.03 14.82
CA PRO A 12 -1.94 23.92 14.26
C PRO A 12 -0.79 24.29 15.22
N ASP A 13 -1.01 25.20 16.17
CA ASP A 13 0.00 25.61 17.16
C ASP A 13 0.16 24.55 18.25
N GLU A 14 -0.96 24.09 18.81
CA GLU A 14 -1.00 23.03 19.81
C GLU A 14 -0.43 21.72 19.26
N ARG A 15 -0.79 21.36 18.04
CA ARG A 15 -0.28 20.17 17.36
C ARG A 15 1.24 20.23 17.21
N ARG A 16 1.80 21.41 16.87
CA ARG A 16 3.26 21.60 16.80
C ARG A 16 3.92 21.47 18.17
N ALA A 17 3.30 22.01 19.21
CA ALA A 17 3.82 21.92 20.58
C ALA A 17 3.87 20.46 21.05
N VAL A 18 2.81 19.69 20.83
CA VAL A 18 2.78 18.26 21.17
C VAL A 18 3.78 17.47 20.32
N ALA A 19 3.89 17.76 19.01
CA ALA A 19 4.88 17.11 18.15
C ALA A 19 6.31 17.32 18.64
N ALA A 20 6.67 18.53 19.07
CA ALA A 20 7.97 18.82 19.65
C ALA A 20 8.17 18.11 21.01
N ALA A 21 7.13 18.06 21.86
CA ALA A 21 7.20 17.36 23.14
C ALA A 21 7.46 15.86 22.95
N LEU A 22 6.86 15.22 21.94
CA LEU A 22 7.06 13.79 21.65
C LEU A 22 8.52 13.42 21.35
N GLU A 23 9.36 14.37 20.93
CA GLU A 23 10.79 14.12 20.68
C GLU A 23 11.59 13.86 21.97
N THR A 24 11.15 14.45 23.09
CA THR A 24 11.94 14.47 24.33
C THR A 24 11.22 13.86 25.53
N ASP A 25 9.88 13.84 25.53
CA ASP A 25 9.05 13.36 26.63
C ASP A 25 8.63 11.88 26.42
N PRO A 26 9.17 10.93 27.22
CA PRO A 26 8.79 9.53 27.15
C PRO A 26 7.38 9.24 27.69
N GLU A 27 6.87 10.04 28.63
CA GLU A 27 5.53 9.85 29.19
C GLU A 27 4.46 10.26 28.18
N MET A 28 4.67 11.38 27.49
CA MET A 28 3.81 11.81 26.37
C MET A 28 3.74 10.74 25.26
N ARG A 29 4.88 10.12 24.92
CA ARG A 29 4.93 9.01 23.95
C ARG A 29 4.18 7.77 24.43
N ALA A 30 4.29 7.43 25.72
CA ALA A 30 3.56 6.31 26.30
C ALA A 30 2.04 6.56 26.28
N GLU A 31 1.61 7.77 26.60
CA GLU A 31 0.19 8.15 26.53
C GLU A 31 -0.33 8.13 25.09
N LEU A 32 0.44 8.66 24.12
CA LEU A 32 0.07 8.59 22.71
C LEU A 32 -0.08 7.13 22.23
N SER A 33 0.90 6.28 22.53
CA SER A 33 0.86 4.86 22.16
C SER A 33 -0.33 4.13 22.80
N LEU A 34 -0.68 4.47 24.04
CA LEU A 34 -1.87 3.96 24.72
C LEU A 34 -3.14 4.29 23.96
N TRP A 35 -3.30 5.54 23.50
CA TRP A 35 -4.46 5.96 22.72
C TRP A 35 -4.48 5.31 21.33
N GLU A 36 -3.36 5.31 20.61
CA GLU A 36 -3.23 4.68 19.29
C GLU A 36 -3.54 3.18 19.31
N SER A 37 -3.25 2.48 20.41
CA SER A 37 -3.61 1.06 20.57
C SER A 37 -5.10 0.81 20.82
N ARG A 38 -5.82 1.77 21.39
CA ARG A 38 -7.23 1.63 21.79
C ARG A 38 -8.21 2.07 20.72
N LEU A 39 -7.88 3.13 19.99
CA LEU A 39 -8.78 3.72 18.98
C LEU A 39 -9.18 2.75 17.84
N PRO A 40 -8.30 1.88 17.32
CA PRO A 40 -8.67 0.96 16.24
C PRO A 40 -9.82 0.01 16.60
N ALA A 41 -9.95 -0.37 17.88
CA ALA A 41 -11.05 -1.22 18.35
C ALA A 41 -12.43 -0.57 18.15
N LEU A 42 -12.50 0.76 18.08
CA LEU A 42 -13.74 1.50 17.84
C LEU A 42 -14.17 1.47 16.37
N LEU A 43 -13.28 1.08 15.46
CA LEU A 43 -13.56 0.98 14.02
C LEU A 43 -14.11 -0.40 13.62
N GLY A 44 -14.12 -1.37 14.53
CA GLY A 44 -14.61 -2.72 14.29
C GLY A 44 -16.11 -2.73 14.01
N GLY A 45 -16.47 -2.77 12.73
CA GLY A 45 -17.86 -2.73 12.26
C GLY A 45 -18.16 -1.65 11.23
N LEU A 46 -17.17 -0.83 10.86
CA LEU A 46 -17.28 0.03 9.69
C LEU A 46 -17.07 -0.77 8.41
N ASP A 47 -17.91 -0.52 7.40
CA ASP A 47 -17.73 -1.09 6.08
C ASP A 47 -16.46 -0.54 5.42
N GLU A 48 -15.71 -1.41 4.74
CA GLU A 48 -14.55 -1.01 3.97
C GLU A 48 -14.99 -0.22 2.73
N VAL A 49 -14.38 0.95 2.52
CA VAL A 49 -14.58 1.75 1.31
C VAL A 49 -13.33 1.62 0.44
N ALA A 50 -13.48 0.99 -0.71
CA ALA A 50 -12.38 0.83 -1.65
C ALA A 50 -11.91 2.20 -2.17
N PRO A 51 -10.61 2.53 -2.04
CA PRO A 51 -10.06 3.76 -2.62
C PRO A 51 -10.00 3.66 -4.15
N PRO A 52 -9.85 4.81 -4.85
CA PRO A 52 -9.57 4.79 -6.29
C PRO A 52 -8.35 3.90 -6.60
N PRO A 53 -8.39 3.04 -7.64
CA PRO A 53 -7.33 2.06 -7.91
C PRO A 53 -5.93 2.67 -8.08
N ALA A 54 -5.85 3.90 -8.60
CA ALA A 54 -4.59 4.60 -8.82
C ALA A 54 -4.01 5.27 -7.58
N LEU A 55 -4.75 5.36 -6.46
CA LEU A 55 -4.36 6.16 -5.30
C LEU A 55 -3.04 5.68 -4.69
N LYS A 56 -2.88 4.36 -4.52
CA LYS A 56 -1.65 3.78 -3.97
C LYS A 56 -0.44 4.10 -4.85
N ALA A 57 -0.54 3.84 -6.15
CA ALA A 57 0.55 4.11 -7.09
C ALA A 57 0.93 5.60 -7.14
N SER A 58 -0.07 6.50 -7.08
CA SER A 58 0.17 7.94 -7.05
C SER A 58 0.88 8.39 -5.76
N LEU A 59 0.50 7.83 -4.61
CA LEU A 59 1.17 8.12 -3.34
C LEU A 59 2.61 7.61 -3.33
N GLU A 60 2.84 6.39 -3.83
CA GLU A 60 4.17 5.81 -3.93
C GLU A 60 5.10 6.66 -4.81
N ALA A 61 4.63 7.03 -6.02
CA ALA A 61 5.39 7.89 -6.91
C ALA A 61 5.70 9.27 -6.28
N ARG A 62 4.76 9.85 -5.53
CA ARG A 62 4.95 11.15 -4.89
C ARG A 62 5.91 11.10 -3.69
N LEU A 63 5.86 10.02 -2.90
CA LEU A 63 6.65 9.90 -1.67
C LEU A 63 8.07 9.38 -1.92
N PHE A 64 8.23 8.48 -2.89
CA PHE A 64 9.50 7.77 -3.13
C PHE A 64 10.09 8.05 -4.51
N GLY A 65 9.37 8.75 -5.39
CA GLY A 65 9.74 8.93 -6.79
C GLY A 65 9.25 7.78 -7.68
N GLU A 66 9.38 7.95 -8.99
CA GLU A 66 9.10 6.89 -9.96
C GLU A 66 10.35 6.04 -10.17
N GLU A 67 10.27 4.75 -9.85
CA GLU A 67 11.26 3.80 -10.37
C GLU A 67 10.98 3.55 -11.85
N PRO A 68 12.01 3.49 -12.71
CA PRO A 68 11.83 3.14 -14.12
C PRO A 68 11.33 1.70 -14.20
N ARG A 69 10.01 1.53 -14.38
CA ARG A 69 9.39 0.21 -14.57
C ARG A 69 9.80 -0.34 -15.93
N SER A 70 10.39 -1.52 -15.92
CA SER A 70 10.62 -2.27 -17.15
C SER A 70 9.28 -2.81 -17.64
N LEU A 71 9.09 -2.84 -18.95
CA LEU A 71 7.93 -3.52 -19.57
C LEU A 71 7.83 -5.00 -19.15
N TRP A 72 8.97 -5.60 -18.77
CA TRP A 72 9.02 -6.95 -18.23
C TRP A 72 8.42 -7.06 -16.81
N ASP A 73 8.58 -6.02 -15.98
CA ASP A 73 8.03 -6.00 -14.61
C ASP A 73 6.51 -5.89 -14.65
N ASP A 74 5.98 -5.07 -15.55
CA ASP A 74 4.53 -4.94 -15.78
C ASP A 74 3.95 -6.25 -16.34
N LEU A 75 4.62 -6.90 -17.29
CA LEU A 75 4.16 -8.17 -17.86
C LEU A 75 4.16 -9.31 -16.82
N LEU A 76 5.14 -9.32 -15.90
CA LEU A 76 5.29 -10.34 -14.85
C LEU A 76 4.49 -10.02 -13.57
N ALA A 77 3.77 -8.90 -13.54
CA ALA A 77 2.94 -8.51 -12.41
C ALA A 77 1.95 -9.64 -12.03
N PRO A 78 1.64 -9.83 -10.73
CA PRO A 78 0.76 -10.91 -10.26
C PRO A 78 -0.61 -10.94 -10.96
N GLU A 79 -1.15 -9.78 -11.32
CA GLU A 79 -2.42 -9.66 -12.04
C GLU A 79 -2.38 -10.27 -13.46
N ASN A 80 -1.20 -10.29 -14.09
CA ASN A 80 -1.01 -10.72 -15.49
C ASN A 80 -0.64 -12.20 -15.63
N ARG A 81 -0.50 -12.95 -14.52
CA ARG A 81 -0.09 -14.36 -14.52
C ARG A 81 -0.98 -15.24 -15.40
N GLY A 82 -2.29 -15.01 -15.42
CA GLY A 82 -3.22 -15.77 -16.26
C GLY A 82 -2.94 -15.60 -17.76
N LEU A 83 -2.68 -14.37 -18.20
CA LEU A 83 -2.37 -14.04 -19.58
C LEU A 83 -1.01 -14.62 -20.00
N VAL A 84 -0.01 -14.55 -19.12
CA VAL A 84 1.32 -15.12 -19.36
C VAL A 84 1.24 -16.64 -19.55
N LEU A 85 0.50 -17.34 -18.69
CA LEU A 85 0.32 -18.80 -18.81
C LEU A 85 -0.42 -19.20 -20.09
N ALA A 86 -1.47 -18.45 -20.47
CA ALA A 86 -2.20 -18.69 -21.70
C ALA A 86 -1.30 -18.52 -22.94
N ALA A 87 -0.48 -17.47 -22.97
CA ALA A 87 0.46 -17.24 -24.07
C ALA A 87 1.53 -18.34 -24.19
N LEU A 88 2.06 -18.83 -23.07
CA LEU A 88 3.00 -19.94 -23.04
C LEU A 88 2.37 -21.24 -23.54
N ALA A 89 1.15 -21.54 -23.12
CA ALA A 89 0.41 -22.72 -23.57
C ALA A 89 0.13 -22.68 -25.08
N ALA A 90 -0.31 -21.53 -25.60
CA ALA A 90 -0.53 -21.33 -27.03
C ALA A 90 0.76 -21.55 -27.84
N LYS A 91 1.89 -21.00 -27.37
CA LYS A 91 3.20 -21.18 -28.00
C LYS A 91 3.65 -22.63 -28.01
N ALA A 92 3.50 -23.34 -26.88
CA ALA A 92 3.83 -24.77 -26.79
C ALA A 92 2.97 -25.61 -27.74
N GLY A 93 1.67 -25.32 -27.83
CA GLY A 93 0.75 -25.96 -28.77
C GLY A 93 1.18 -25.76 -30.24
N LEU A 94 1.52 -24.52 -30.62
CA LEU A 94 2.02 -24.23 -31.96
C LEU A 94 3.29 -25.03 -32.29
N LEU A 95 4.25 -25.08 -31.37
CA LEU A 95 5.49 -25.83 -31.54
C LEU A 95 5.23 -27.34 -31.68
N ALA A 96 4.30 -27.89 -30.90
CA ALA A 96 3.89 -29.29 -31.01
C ALA A 96 3.27 -29.60 -32.38
N VAL A 97 2.42 -28.71 -32.90
CA VAL A 97 1.83 -28.85 -34.24
C VAL A 97 2.90 -28.82 -35.33
N LEU A 98 3.84 -27.88 -35.26
CA LEU A 98 4.93 -27.78 -36.24
C LEU A 98 5.85 -29.01 -36.21
N LEU A 99 6.19 -29.50 -35.02
CA LEU A 99 6.97 -30.73 -34.85
C LEU A 99 6.24 -31.95 -35.44
N HIS A 100 4.93 -32.03 -35.22
CA HIS A 100 4.11 -33.11 -35.77
C HIS A 100 4.07 -33.08 -37.30
N LEU A 101 4.09 -31.91 -37.93
CA LEU A 101 4.12 -31.77 -39.38
C LEU A 101 5.51 -32.06 -40.01
N LEU A 102 6.57 -32.06 -39.20
CA LEU A 102 7.95 -32.25 -39.64
C LEU A 102 8.46 -33.70 -39.49
N LEU A 103 7.74 -34.55 -38.74
CA LEU A 103 8.08 -35.95 -38.46
C LEU A 103 7.22 -36.90 -39.30
#